data_AF-A0AA39MDX2-F1
#
_entry.id   AF-A0AA39MDX2-F1
#
_cell.length_a   1.000
_cell.length_b   1.000
_cell.length_c   1.000
_cell.angle_alpha   90.00
_cell.angle_beta   90.00
_cell.angle_gamma   90.00
#
_symmetry.space_group_name_H-M   'P 1'
#
loop_
_entity.id
_entity.type
_entity.pdbx_description
1 polymer ?
#
loop_
_entity_poly.entity_id
_entity_poly.type
_entity_poly.pdbx_seq_one_letter_code
_entity_poly.pdbx_strand_id
1 'polypeptide(L)'
;MVQIARNYHNDIQSTDIPTAEEANRNEIITKVTQKLESKVSEAQKQELGKNTQQTQVQEAIAMSANDVAAGIDGLPNELSKTLAIHYKEDKLAGKAAFNIVKVLTKVFNDIEEHGVIENTDF
;
A
#
# COMPACT_ATOMS: atom_id res chain seq x y z
N MET A 1 -1.10 -27.13 20.99
CA MET A 1 -1.46 -25.70 21.17
C MET A 1 -0.91 -24.85 20.03
N VAL A 2 0.41 -24.75 19.83
CA VAL A 2 1.04 -23.92 18.77
C VAL A 2 0.59 -24.30 17.35
N GLN A 3 0.48 -25.59 17.03
CA GLN A 3 -0.02 -26.05 15.72
C GLN A 3 -1.48 -25.68 15.47
N ILE A 4 -2.32 -25.70 16.50
CA ILE A 4 -3.75 -25.38 16.36
C ILE A 4 -3.91 -23.89 16.07
N ALA A 5 -3.16 -23.03 16.77
CA ALA A 5 -3.14 -21.59 16.51
C ALA A 5 -2.58 -21.26 15.13
N ARG A 6 -1.50 -21.93 14.70
CA ARG A 6 -0.93 -21.78 13.35
C ARG A 6 -1.93 -22.18 12.26
N ASN A 7 -2.56 -23.34 12.40
CA ASN A 7 -3.51 -23.85 11.41
C ASN A 7 -4.74 -22.94 11.34
N TYR A 8 -5.31 -22.56 12.49
CA TYR A 8 -6.42 -21.62 12.53
C TYR A 8 -6.07 -20.27 11.87
N HIS A 9 -4.87 -19.75 12.11
CA HIS A 9 -4.42 -18.50 11.50
C HIS A 9 -4.20 -18.63 9.98
N ASN A 10 -3.74 -19.78 9.49
CA ASN A 10 -3.59 -20.03 8.06
C ASN A 10 -4.94 -20.25 7.36
N ASP A 11 -5.86 -20.97 8.02
CA ASP A 11 -7.15 -21.34 7.45
C ASP A 11 -8.07 -20.11 7.33
N ILE A 12 -8.06 -19.21 8.32
CA ILE A 12 -8.85 -17.97 8.25
C ILE A 12 -8.37 -17.02 7.15
N GLN A 13 -7.08 -17.05 6.79
CA GLN A 13 -6.54 -16.22 5.70
C GLN A 13 -7.11 -16.59 4.33
N SER A 14 -7.62 -17.82 4.17
CA SER A 14 -8.20 -18.32 2.92
C SER A 14 -9.73 -18.41 2.96
N THR A 15 -10.34 -18.14 4.11
CA THR A 15 -11.79 -18.19 4.28
C THR A 15 -12.40 -16.95 3.63
N ASP A 16 -13.46 -17.15 2.83
CA ASP A 16 -14.15 -16.11 2.06
C ASP A 16 -13.38 -15.49 0.88
N ILE A 17 -12.26 -16.06 0.43
CA ILE A 17 -11.69 -15.72 -0.88
C ILE A 17 -12.62 -16.32 -1.95
N PRO A 18 -13.30 -15.51 -2.80
CA PRO A 18 -14.16 -16.05 -3.86
C PRO A 18 -13.33 -16.91 -4.81
N THR A 19 -13.64 -18.20 -4.90
CA THR A 19 -12.84 -19.20 -5.63
C THR A 19 -13.18 -19.31 -7.13
N ALA A 20 -14.06 -18.45 -7.65
CA ALA A 20 -14.38 -18.30 -9.08
C ALA A 20 -15.00 -16.90 -9.26
N GLU A 21 -14.70 -16.04 -10.23
CA GLU A 21 -14.23 -16.20 -11.61
C GLU A 21 -13.33 -15.00 -11.96
N GLU A 22 -12.01 -15.17 -12.11
CA GLU A 22 -11.17 -14.08 -12.67
C GLU A 22 -11.65 -13.67 -14.07
N ALA A 23 -12.21 -14.62 -14.82
CA ALA A 23 -12.76 -14.42 -16.17
C ALA A 23 -13.92 -13.40 -16.22
N ASN A 24 -14.73 -13.28 -15.17
CA ASN A 24 -15.91 -12.40 -15.15
C ASN A 24 -15.78 -11.21 -14.18
N ARG A 25 -14.66 -11.07 -13.47
CA ARG A 25 -14.44 -10.01 -12.48
C ARG A 25 -14.68 -8.61 -13.06
N ASN A 26 -14.13 -8.33 -14.23
CA ASN A 26 -14.26 -7.02 -14.88
C ASN A 26 -15.70 -6.71 -15.30
N GLU A 27 -16.44 -7.72 -15.77
CA GLU A 27 -17.85 -7.56 -16.13
C GLU A 27 -18.72 -7.27 -14.91
N ILE A 28 -18.47 -7.98 -13.80
CA ILE A 28 -19.17 -7.78 -12.53
C ILE A 28 -18.87 -6.38 -11.98
N ILE A 29 -17.60 -5.97 -11.95
CA ILE A 29 -17.19 -4.62 -11.52
C ILE A 29 -17.91 -3.56 -12.35
N THR A 30 -17.93 -3.72 -13.68
CA THR A 30 -18.59 -2.77 -14.58
C THR A 30 -20.10 -2.71 -14.33
N LYS A 31 -20.76 -3.86 -14.19
CA LYS A 31 -22.22 -3.94 -13.95
C LYS A 31 -22.63 -3.33 -12.61
N VAL A 32 -21.81 -3.49 -11.57
CA VAL A 32 -22.09 -2.91 -10.25
C VAL A 32 -21.81 -1.42 -10.23
N THR A 33 -20.68 -0.98 -10.78
CA THR A 33 -20.30 0.44 -10.81
C THR A 33 -21.22 1.29 -11.68
N GLN A 34 -21.80 0.73 -12.75
CA GLN A 34 -22.81 1.42 -13.58
C GLN A 34 -24.10 1.75 -12.82
N LYS A 35 -24.41 1.05 -11.73
CA LYS A 35 -25.61 1.31 -10.91
C LYS A 35 -25.39 2.45 -9.91
N LEU A 36 -24.17 2.96 -9.76
CA LEU A 36 -23.88 4.07 -8.86
C LEU A 36 -24.42 5.38 -9.44
N GLU A 37 -25.30 6.04 -8.70
CA GLU A 37 -25.86 7.34 -9.07
C GLU A 37 -24.82 8.48 -8.94
N SER A 38 -23.90 8.36 -7.99
CA SER A 38 -22.79 9.29 -7.79
C SER A 38 -21.58 8.89 -8.64
N LYS A 39 -21.30 9.69 -9.66
CA LYS A 39 -20.08 9.56 -10.47
C LYS A 39 -19.04 10.57 -10.01
N VAL A 40 -17.77 10.16 -10.03
CA VAL A 40 -16.65 11.09 -9.89
C VAL A 40 -16.69 12.11 -11.02
N SER A 41 -16.59 13.39 -10.66
CA SER A 41 -16.47 14.49 -11.61
C SER A 41 -15.17 14.40 -12.39
N GLU A 42 -15.10 15.06 -13.55
CA GLU A 42 -13.87 15.10 -14.36
C GLU A 42 -12.68 15.69 -13.57
N ALA A 43 -12.93 16.68 -12.72
CA ALA A 43 -11.89 17.22 -11.83
C ALA A 43 -11.36 16.17 -10.84
N GLN A 44 -12.24 15.34 -10.27
CA GLN A 44 -11.84 14.26 -9.37
C GLN A 44 -11.09 13.14 -10.10
N LYS A 45 -11.49 12.82 -11.33
CA LYS A 45 -10.75 11.85 -12.16
C LYS A 45 -9.34 12.34 -12.48
N GLN A 46 -9.20 13.61 -12.81
CA GLN A 46 -7.88 14.22 -13.04
C GLN A 46 -7.04 14.20 -11.77
N GLU A 47 -7.63 14.45 -10.61
CA GLU A 47 -6.92 14.37 -9.33
C GLU A 47 -6.44 12.94 -9.02
N LEU A 48 -7.31 11.95 -9.23
CA LEU A 48 -6.98 10.53 -9.03
C LEU A 48 -5.93 10.00 -10.00
N GLY A 49 -5.77 10.63 -11.17
CA GLY A 49 -4.75 10.29 -12.16
C GLY A 49 -3.39 10.96 -11.91
N LYS A 50 -3.23 11.75 -10.82
CA LYS A 50 -1.94 12.35 -10.49
C LYS A 50 -1.07 11.36 -9.74
N ASN A 51 0.21 11.33 -10.10
CA ASN A 51 1.21 10.54 -9.40
C ASN A 51 1.30 10.92 -7.93
N THR A 52 1.65 9.93 -7.12
CA THR A 52 1.89 10.09 -5.69
C THR A 52 3.00 11.13 -5.42
N GLN A 53 2.69 12.10 -4.55
CA GLN A 53 3.58 13.17 -4.13
C GLN A 53 4.35 12.81 -2.85
N GLN A 54 5.55 13.40 -2.67
CA GLN A 54 6.36 13.18 -1.45
C GLN A 54 5.64 13.60 -0.16
N THR A 55 4.81 14.64 -0.21
CA THR A 55 4.01 15.11 0.93
C THR A 55 3.01 14.05 1.37
N GLN A 56 2.31 13.41 0.43
CA GLN A 56 1.37 12.34 0.69
C GLN A 56 2.07 11.13 1.33
N VAL A 57 3.26 10.75 0.83
CA VAL A 57 4.07 9.67 1.44
C VAL A 57 4.52 10.04 2.84
N GLN A 58 4.97 11.28 3.06
CA GLN A 58 5.38 11.73 4.39
C GLN A 58 4.22 11.71 5.38
N GLU A 59 3.03 12.17 4.98
CA GLU A 59 1.82 12.14 5.78
C GLU A 59 1.38 10.71 6.08
N ALA A 60 1.40 9.81 5.08
CA ALA A 60 1.07 8.41 5.26
C ALA A 60 2.00 7.72 6.26
N ILE A 61 3.33 7.96 6.18
CA ILE A 61 4.28 7.45 7.17
C ILE A 61 3.94 8.00 8.56
N ALA A 62 3.65 9.29 8.69
CA ALA A 62 3.33 9.88 9.99
C ALA A 62 2.03 9.29 10.61
N MET A 63 1.01 9.06 9.78
CA MET A 63 -0.30 8.55 10.18
C MET A 63 -0.36 7.02 10.35
N SER A 64 0.65 6.28 9.87
CA SER A 64 0.68 4.82 10.02
C SER A 64 0.58 4.41 11.51
N ALA A 65 -0.07 3.30 11.80
CA ALA A 65 -0.31 2.88 13.19
C ALA A 65 0.99 2.39 13.85
N ASN A 66 1.15 2.71 15.14
CA ASN A 66 2.23 2.18 15.97
C ASN A 66 1.77 0.92 16.71
N ASP A 67 2.72 0.09 17.12
CA ASP A 67 2.56 -1.09 17.97
C ASP A 67 1.59 -2.12 17.36
N VAL A 68 1.47 -2.12 16.03
CA VAL A 68 0.68 -3.10 15.28
C VAL A 68 1.60 -4.22 14.80
N ALA A 69 1.06 -5.44 14.79
CA ALA A 69 1.76 -6.57 14.20
C ALA A 69 2.18 -6.24 12.76
N ALA A 70 3.43 -6.56 12.42
CA ALA A 70 3.93 -6.39 11.08
C ALA A 70 3.11 -7.20 10.06
N GLY A 71 3.10 -6.73 8.82
CA GLY A 71 2.43 -7.42 7.71
C GLY A 71 3.09 -8.74 7.35
N ILE A 72 2.67 -9.32 6.22
CA ILE A 72 3.23 -10.57 5.68
C ILE A 72 4.75 -10.47 5.40
N ASP A 73 5.24 -9.26 5.16
CA ASP A 73 6.65 -8.93 4.94
C ASP A 73 7.47 -8.85 6.24
N GLY A 74 6.81 -8.87 7.40
CA GLY A 74 7.44 -8.74 8.70
C GLY A 74 8.02 -7.34 8.98
N LEU A 75 7.72 -6.33 8.14
CA LEU A 75 8.22 -4.98 8.33
C LEU A 75 7.25 -4.15 9.17
N PRO A 76 7.68 -3.64 10.35
CA PRO A 76 6.84 -2.78 11.17
C PRO A 76 6.82 -1.34 10.63
N ASN A 77 5.71 -0.63 10.82
CA ASN A 77 5.57 0.77 10.41
C ASN A 77 6.63 1.68 11.05
N GLU A 78 7.07 1.32 12.25
CA GLU A 78 8.11 1.97 13.04
C GLU A 78 9.42 2.08 12.27
N LEU A 79 9.75 1.10 11.42
CA LEU A 79 10.95 1.14 10.59
C LEU A 79 10.91 2.36 9.66
N SER A 80 9.83 2.52 8.91
CA SER A 80 9.63 3.63 7.98
C SER A 80 9.59 4.97 8.70
N LYS A 81 8.93 5.04 9.86
CA LYS A 81 8.91 6.25 10.70
C LYS A 81 10.30 6.63 11.20
N THR A 82 11.05 5.64 11.68
CA THR A 82 12.40 5.82 12.21
C THR A 82 13.34 6.33 11.11
N LEU A 83 13.33 5.69 9.93
CA LEU A 83 14.10 6.15 8.78
C LEU A 83 13.74 7.58 8.35
N ALA A 84 12.47 7.96 8.43
CA ALA A 84 12.03 9.32 8.10
C ALA A 84 12.50 10.36 9.14
N ILE A 85 12.59 9.98 10.42
CA ILE A 85 13.16 10.81 11.49
C ILE A 85 14.67 10.97 11.28
N HIS A 86 15.40 9.87 11.11
CA HIS A 86 16.84 9.88 10.85
C HIS A 86 17.20 10.74 9.62
N TYR A 87 16.42 10.64 8.54
CA TYR A 87 16.60 11.49 7.37
C TYR A 87 16.57 12.99 7.73
N LYS A 88 15.61 13.41 8.57
CA LYS A 88 15.48 14.82 8.99
C LYS A 88 16.65 15.22 9.87
N GLU A 89 17.02 14.38 10.83
CA GLU A 89 18.11 14.65 11.77
C GLU A 89 19.47 14.73 11.07
N ASP A 90 19.81 13.77 10.21
CA ASP A 90 21.06 13.75 9.47
C ASP A 90 21.15 14.91 8.48
N LYS A 91 20.03 15.27 7.84
CA LYS A 91 19.97 16.44 6.95
C LYS A 91 20.21 17.74 7.72
N LEU A 92 19.63 17.89 8.91
CA LEU A 92 19.88 19.06 9.78
C LEU A 92 21.33 19.09 10.27
N ALA A 93 21.92 17.93 10.54
CA ALA A 93 23.32 17.80 10.96
C ALA A 93 24.33 17.93 9.80
N GLY A 94 23.88 18.13 8.56
CA GLY A 94 24.75 18.23 7.39
C GLY A 94 25.48 16.92 7.03
N LYS A 95 24.96 15.78 7.50
CA LYS A 95 25.52 14.45 7.23
C LYS A 95 24.91 13.85 5.96
N ALA A 96 25.54 12.80 5.45
CA ALA A 96 24.90 11.96 4.44
C ALA A 96 23.59 11.38 5.03
N ALA A 97 22.46 11.67 4.38
CA ALA A 97 21.14 11.32 4.87
C ALA A 97 20.40 10.44 3.87
N PHE A 98 19.84 9.33 4.34
CA PHE A 98 19.04 8.43 3.51
C PHE A 98 17.58 8.90 3.46
N ASN A 99 17.10 9.29 2.28
CA ASN A 99 15.74 9.83 2.13
C ASN A 99 14.72 8.73 1.81
N ILE A 100 14.18 8.08 2.84
CA ILE A 100 13.16 7.04 2.70
C ILE A 100 11.88 7.54 2.01
N VAL A 101 11.47 8.80 2.25
CA VAL A 101 10.27 9.38 1.63
C VAL A 101 10.43 9.41 0.12
N LYS A 102 11.59 9.87 -0.37
CA LYS A 102 11.89 9.92 -1.82
C LYS A 102 11.99 8.52 -2.43
N VAL A 103 12.51 7.54 -1.69
CA VAL A 103 12.58 6.14 -2.15
C VAL A 103 11.17 5.59 -2.33
N LEU A 104 10.33 5.67 -1.30
CA LEU A 104 8.95 5.16 -1.35
C LEU A 104 8.11 5.88 -2.42
N THR A 105 8.23 7.20 -2.55
CA THR A 105 7.54 7.92 -3.64
C THR A 105 7.94 7.41 -5.01
N LYS A 106 9.24 7.09 -5.23
CA LYS A 106 9.68 6.52 -6.50
C LYS A 106 9.11 5.13 -6.74
N VAL A 107 9.12 4.28 -5.72
CA VAL A 107 8.58 2.91 -5.81
C VAL A 107 7.08 2.93 -6.12
N PHE A 108 6.30 3.77 -5.43
CA PHE A 108 4.86 3.87 -5.69
C PHE A 108 4.57 4.36 -7.10
N ASN A 109 5.29 5.39 -7.56
CA ASN A 109 5.09 5.91 -8.92
C ASN A 109 5.54 4.90 -10.00
N ASP A 110 6.58 4.11 -9.74
CA ASP A 110 7.03 3.04 -10.63
C ASP A 110 5.94 1.95 -10.77
N ILE A 111 5.32 1.55 -9.65
CA ILE A 111 4.18 0.62 -9.64
C ILE A 111 2.95 1.22 -10.33
N GLU A 112 2.64 2.50 -10.11
CA GLU A 112 1.52 3.19 -10.76
C GLU A 112 1.70 3.25 -12.29
N GLU A 113 2.93 3.44 -12.77
CA GLU A 113 3.24 3.60 -14.20
C GLU A 113 3.42 2.25 -14.93
N HIS A 114 4.06 1.28 -14.28
CA HIS A 114 4.49 0.04 -14.92
C HIS A 114 3.74 -1.21 -14.42
N GLY A 115 2.92 -1.05 -13.38
CA GLY A 115 2.29 -2.18 -12.70
C GLY A 115 3.28 -2.98 -11.85
N VAL A 116 2.82 -4.13 -11.36
CA VAL A 116 3.68 -5.14 -10.72
C VAL A 116 4.05 -6.20 -11.75
N ILE A 117 5.19 -6.87 -11.56
CA ILE A 117 5.60 -7.96 -12.44
C ILE A 117 4.57 -9.10 -12.36
N GLU A 118 4.25 -9.72 -13.49
CA GLU A 118 3.31 -10.85 -13.50
C GLU A 118 3.94 -12.05 -12.77
N ASN A 119 3.18 -12.67 -11.85
CA ASN A 119 3.59 -13.84 -11.04
C ASN A 119 4.61 -13.57 -9.91
N THR A 120 4.65 -12.35 -9.36
CA THR A 120 5.32 -12.13 -8.07
C THR A 120 4.36 -12.38 -6.92
N ASP A 121 4.89 -12.89 -5.80
CA ASP A 121 4.16 -13.06 -4.54
C ASP A 121 4.11 -11.75 -3.70
N PHE A 122 4.64 -10.63 -4.21
CA PHE A 122 4.48 -9.28 -3.65
C PHE A 122 3.13 -8.66 -4.02
#